data_AF-C8WLT1-F1
#
_entry.id   AF-C8WLT1-F1
#
_cell.length_a   1.000
_cell.length_b   1.000
_cell.length_c   1.000
_cell.angle_alpha   90.00
_cell.angle_beta   90.00
_cell.angle_gamma   90.00
#
_symmetry.space_group_name_H-M   'P 1'
#
loop_
_entity.id
_entity.type
_entity.pdbx_description
1 polymer ?
#
loop_
_entity_poly.entity_id
_entity_poly.type
_entity_poly.pdbx_seq_one_letter_code
_entity_poly.pdbx_strand_id
1 'polypeptide(L)'
;MSKGKKIGIAVAAVFVVVIAVSAITYQIAPPASSATDAQQTVADEYTKTDASQSYVRDGEECMGYRVAVSATATEEQLLSVFEEVVAGDGYPMHTVWFYSSVDKAQGGDQYDVAMVEEESAGGDPVVTMA
;
A
#
# COMPACT_ATOMS: atom_id res chain seq x y z
N MET A 1 -23.99 49.66 -42.78
CA MET A 1 -25.23 49.07 -42.25
C MET A 1 -24.92 48.41 -40.92
N SER A 2 -25.54 48.92 -39.86
CA SER A 2 -25.37 48.50 -38.47
C SER A 2 -26.33 47.35 -38.14
N LYS A 3 -25.82 46.28 -37.50
CA LYS A 3 -26.55 45.22 -36.80
C LYS A 3 -25.59 44.72 -35.72
N GLY A 4 -25.86 44.60 -34.45
CA GLY A 4 -27.06 44.72 -33.63
C GLY A 4 -26.71 44.00 -32.32
N LYS A 5 -26.64 44.76 -31.22
CA LYS A 5 -26.29 44.36 -29.85
C LYS A 5 -27.25 43.30 -29.28
N LYS A 6 -26.75 42.24 -28.63
CA LYS A 6 -27.42 41.59 -27.48
C LYS A 6 -26.38 41.03 -26.50
N ILE A 7 -26.64 41.30 -25.24
CA ILE A 7 -25.85 41.04 -24.04
C ILE A 7 -26.36 39.70 -23.49
N GLY A 8 -25.47 38.79 -23.12
CA GLY A 8 -25.81 37.54 -22.43
C GLY A 8 -24.96 37.38 -21.18
N ILE A 9 -25.59 37.56 -20.02
CA ILE A 9 -25.05 37.28 -18.68
C ILE A 9 -25.40 35.83 -18.33
N ALA A 10 -24.44 35.06 -17.81
CA ALA A 10 -24.61 33.96 -16.84
C ALA A 10 -23.19 33.46 -16.48
N VAL A 11 -22.57 33.78 -15.34
CA VAL A 11 -22.85 33.39 -13.94
C VAL A 11 -22.66 31.89 -13.68
N ALA A 12 -21.91 31.63 -12.59
CA ALA A 12 -21.81 30.38 -11.79
C ALA A 12 -20.90 29.29 -12.36
N ALA A 13 -20.13 28.53 -11.57
CA ALA A 13 -19.96 28.35 -10.12
C ALA A 13 -18.52 27.82 -9.91
N VAL A 14 -17.72 28.23 -8.92
CA VAL A 14 -17.83 27.98 -7.47
C VAL A 14 -17.85 26.46 -7.13
N PHE A 15 -16.65 26.00 -6.76
CA PHE A 15 -16.34 25.20 -5.57
C PHE A 15 -16.80 23.74 -5.40
N VAL A 16 -15.85 22.99 -4.81
CA VAL A 16 -15.94 21.73 -4.05
C VAL A 16 -16.31 20.49 -4.85
N VAL A 17 -15.28 19.72 -5.22
CA VAL A 17 -15.45 18.27 -5.38
C VAL A 17 -15.69 17.70 -3.98
N VAL A 18 -16.96 17.43 -3.70
CA VAL A 18 -17.45 16.80 -2.48
C VAL A 18 -16.99 15.33 -2.49
N ILE A 19 -16.27 14.94 -1.43
CA ILE A 19 -15.98 13.54 -1.11
C ILE A 19 -17.32 12.86 -0.82
N ALA A 20 -17.81 12.04 -1.75
CA ALA A 20 -19.00 11.24 -1.54
C ALA A 20 -18.62 9.99 -0.73
N VAL A 21 -18.86 10.07 0.57
CA VAL A 21 -18.93 8.91 1.47
C VAL A 21 -20.18 8.12 1.11
N SER A 22 -20.05 7.03 0.36
CA SER A 22 -21.15 6.10 0.11
C SER A 22 -21.30 5.13 1.28
N ALA A 23 -21.88 5.62 2.38
CA ALA A 23 -22.53 4.76 3.36
C ALA A 23 -23.86 4.28 2.77
N ILE A 24 -23.84 3.13 2.08
CA ILE A 24 -25.06 2.41 1.74
C ILE A 24 -25.25 1.33 2.81
N THR A 25 -26.08 1.62 3.80
CA THR A 25 -26.60 0.64 4.76
C THR A 25 -27.69 -0.20 4.09
N TYR A 26 -27.40 -1.45 3.75
CA TYR A 26 -28.42 -2.48 3.57
C TYR A 26 -28.28 -3.52 4.68
N GLN A 27 -29.20 -3.47 5.65
CA GLN A 27 -29.41 -4.55 6.62
C GLN A 27 -30.18 -5.69 5.94
N ILE A 28 -29.54 -6.86 5.79
CA ILE A 28 -30.23 -8.15 5.71
C ILE A 28 -29.42 -9.14 6.56
N ALA A 29 -29.98 -9.59 7.67
CA ALA A 29 -29.40 -10.63 8.55
C ALA A 29 -29.67 -12.05 7.98
N PRO A 30 -28.99 -13.12 8.42
CA PRO A 30 -28.16 -13.97 7.54
C PRO A 30 -28.74 -15.37 7.24
N PRO A 31 -28.19 -16.10 6.25
CA PRO A 31 -27.97 -17.54 6.39
C PRO A 31 -26.52 -17.83 6.84
N ALA A 32 -26.41 -18.72 7.81
CA ALA A 32 -25.15 -19.09 8.45
C ALA A 32 -24.19 -19.88 7.55
N SER A 33 -22.91 -19.66 7.83
CA SER A 33 -21.73 -20.52 7.61
C SER A 33 -21.02 -20.51 6.25
N SER A 34 -19.85 -19.86 6.31
CA SER A 34 -18.55 -20.32 5.81
C SER A 34 -18.11 -19.82 4.43
N ALA A 35 -17.75 -18.54 4.36
CA ALA A 35 -16.45 -18.15 3.83
C ALA A 35 -16.04 -16.88 4.59
N THR A 36 -15.05 -17.06 5.46
CA THR A 36 -14.31 -16.07 6.22
C THR A 36 -14.33 -14.70 5.53
N ASP A 37 -15.02 -13.74 6.15
CA ASP A 37 -14.62 -12.34 6.07
C ASP A 37 -13.18 -12.34 6.58
N ALA A 38 -12.23 -12.50 5.68
CA ALA A 38 -10.85 -12.12 5.94
C ALA A 38 -10.94 -10.61 6.00
N GLN A 39 -11.31 -10.12 7.18
CA GLN A 39 -11.12 -8.76 7.58
C GLN A 39 -9.62 -8.57 7.49
N GLN A 40 -9.18 -8.16 6.29
CA GLN A 40 -7.80 -7.87 5.96
C GLN A 40 -7.36 -6.87 7.02
N THR A 41 -6.62 -7.38 7.99
CA THR A 41 -6.17 -6.59 9.12
C THR A 41 -4.96 -5.86 8.56
N VAL A 42 -5.22 -4.84 7.75
CA VAL A 42 -4.20 -3.90 7.26
C VAL A 42 -3.41 -3.49 8.50
N ALA A 43 -2.09 -3.66 8.48
CA ALA A 43 -1.27 -3.23 9.61
C ALA A 43 -1.63 -1.78 9.92
N ASP A 44 -2.26 -1.52 11.07
CA ASP A 44 -2.99 -0.28 11.31
C ASP A 44 -2.12 0.98 11.11
N GLU A 45 -0.78 0.88 11.23
CA GLU A 45 0.16 1.89 10.73
C GLU A 45 1.49 1.24 10.28
N TYR A 46 1.94 1.56 9.07
CA TYR A 46 3.33 1.36 8.64
C TYR A 46 3.91 2.66 8.06
N THR A 47 5.22 2.77 8.03
CA THR A 47 5.92 3.90 7.40
C THR A 47 7.00 3.37 6.46
N LYS A 48 6.77 3.49 5.15
CA LYS A 48 7.80 3.28 4.13
C LYS A 48 8.79 4.45 4.20
N THR A 49 10.07 4.13 4.36
CA THR A 49 11.11 5.16 4.35
C THR A 49 11.56 5.47 2.93
N ASP A 50 12.29 6.58 2.74
CA ASP A 50 12.95 6.88 1.46
C ASP A 50 14.14 5.96 1.17
N ALA A 51 14.52 5.07 2.10
CA ALA A 51 15.60 4.13 1.90
C ALA A 51 15.13 2.94 1.05
N SER A 52 15.71 2.84 -0.15
CA SER A 52 15.57 1.72 -1.07
C SER A 52 16.92 1.23 -1.56
N GLN A 53 16.96 -0.01 -2.03
CA GLN A 53 18.17 -0.65 -2.56
C GLN A 53 17.83 -1.45 -3.81
N SER A 54 18.37 -1.06 -4.97
CA SER A 54 18.31 -1.94 -6.15
C SER A 54 19.34 -3.06 -6.04
N TYR A 55 19.00 -4.22 -6.58
CA TYR A 55 19.88 -5.38 -6.69
C TYR A 55 19.59 -6.16 -7.97
N VAL A 56 20.46 -7.12 -8.32
CA VAL A 56 20.27 -7.98 -9.49
C VAL A 56 20.15 -9.42 -9.05
N ARG A 57 19.06 -10.09 -9.45
CA ARG A 57 18.81 -11.52 -9.24
C ARG A 57 18.39 -12.13 -10.58
N ASP A 58 19.02 -13.24 -10.95
CA ASP A 58 18.80 -13.95 -12.23
C ASP A 58 18.90 -13.07 -13.50
N GLY A 59 19.68 -11.99 -13.44
CA GLY A 59 19.86 -11.04 -14.55
C GLY A 59 18.77 -9.99 -14.66
N GLU A 60 17.80 -9.95 -13.75
CA GLU A 60 16.77 -8.93 -13.66
C GLU A 60 17.10 -7.91 -12.56
N GLU A 61 16.72 -6.65 -12.78
CA GLU A 61 16.81 -5.60 -11.78
C GLU A 61 15.65 -5.73 -10.79
N CYS A 62 15.94 -5.73 -9.50
CA CYS A 62 15.01 -5.95 -8.40
C CYS A 62 15.07 -4.80 -7.40
N MET A 63 14.09 -4.69 -6.51
CA MET A 63 13.99 -3.56 -5.58
C MET A 63 13.78 -3.97 -4.12
N GLY A 64 14.60 -3.39 -3.25
CA GLY A 64 14.54 -3.54 -1.81
C GLY A 64 13.98 -2.29 -1.13
N TYR A 65 13.12 -2.46 -0.13
CA TYR A 65 12.50 -1.38 0.63
C TYR A 65 12.66 -1.56 2.14
N ARG A 66 12.73 -0.44 2.87
CA ARG A 66 12.78 -0.44 4.34
C ARG A 66 11.54 0.21 4.92
N VAL A 67 10.84 -0.55 5.79
CA VAL A 67 9.52 -0.21 6.29
C VAL A 67 9.50 -0.33 7.82
N ALA A 68 9.00 0.70 8.49
CA ALA A 68 8.73 0.65 9.92
C ALA A 68 7.30 0.14 10.17
N VAL A 69 7.15 -0.80 11.10
CA VAL A 69 5.88 -1.42 11.53
C VAL A 69 5.90 -1.65 13.05
N SER A 70 4.76 -2.04 13.62
CA SER A 70 4.72 -2.54 14.99
C SER A 70 5.66 -3.74 15.17
N ALA A 71 6.40 -3.77 16.29
CA ALA A 71 7.24 -4.90 16.68
C ALA A 71 6.45 -6.20 16.89
N THR A 72 5.12 -6.09 17.07
CA THR A 72 4.21 -7.24 17.26
C THR A 72 3.37 -7.53 16.02
N ALA A 73 3.76 -7.03 14.84
CA ALA A 73 3.06 -7.30 13.60
C ALA A 73 3.02 -8.82 13.31
N THR A 74 1.86 -9.31 12.90
CA THR A 74 1.68 -10.70 12.49
C THR A 74 2.21 -10.93 11.08
N GLU A 75 2.43 -12.20 10.71
CA GLU A 75 2.83 -12.58 9.35
C GLU A 75 1.83 -12.07 8.29
N GLU A 76 0.53 -12.22 8.55
CA GLU A 76 -0.54 -11.72 7.66
C GLU A 76 -0.48 -10.19 7.48
N GLN A 77 -0.21 -9.45 8.56
CA GLN A 77 -0.03 -8.00 8.50
C GLN A 77 1.21 -7.62 7.68
N LEU A 78 2.31 -8.33 7.87
CA LEU A 78 3.57 -8.11 7.13
C LEU A 78 3.39 -8.38 5.63
N LEU A 79 2.67 -9.44 5.28
CA LEU A 79 2.33 -9.77 3.89
C LEU A 79 1.42 -8.70 3.25
N SER A 80 0.39 -8.23 3.97
CA SER A 80 -0.45 -7.14 3.46
C SER A 80 0.36 -5.86 3.21
N VAL A 81 1.28 -5.50 4.12
CA VAL A 81 2.15 -4.32 3.92
C VAL A 81 3.13 -4.55 2.77
N PHE A 82 3.67 -5.76 2.62
CA PHE A 82 4.53 -6.12 1.51
C PHE A 82 3.83 -5.86 0.17
N GLU A 83 2.62 -6.42 -0.01
CA GLU A 83 1.81 -6.26 -1.22
C GLU A 83 1.56 -4.77 -1.56
N GLU A 84 1.24 -3.95 -0.56
CA GLU A 84 1.03 -2.51 -0.74
C GLU A 84 2.33 -1.76 -1.13
N VAL A 85 3.45 -2.11 -0.50
CA VAL A 85 4.72 -1.40 -0.66
C VAL A 85 5.33 -1.60 -2.05
N VAL A 86 5.12 -2.78 -2.64
CA VAL A 86 5.67 -3.19 -3.95
C VAL A 86 4.67 -3.01 -5.09
N ALA A 87 3.40 -2.71 -4.77
CA ALA A 87 2.35 -2.59 -5.78
C ALA A 87 2.69 -1.56 -6.87
N GLY A 88 2.80 -2.05 -8.11
CA GLY A 88 2.83 -1.20 -9.30
C GLY A 88 4.16 -0.47 -9.57
N ASP A 89 5.25 -0.87 -8.92
CA ASP A 89 6.58 -0.27 -9.16
C ASP A 89 7.30 -0.87 -10.40
N GLY A 90 6.85 -2.05 -10.86
CA GLY A 90 7.29 -2.68 -12.10
C GLY A 90 8.54 -3.57 -11.98
N TYR A 91 9.04 -3.84 -10.77
CA TYR A 91 10.14 -4.79 -10.59
C TYR A 91 9.61 -6.24 -10.51
N PRO A 92 10.39 -7.23 -10.98
CA PRO A 92 9.97 -8.63 -10.99
C PRO A 92 10.08 -9.31 -9.63
N MET A 93 10.94 -8.79 -8.73
CA MET A 93 11.17 -9.34 -7.40
C MET A 93 11.51 -8.23 -6.41
N HIS A 94 11.07 -8.43 -5.17
CA HIS A 94 11.26 -7.48 -4.09
C HIS A 94 11.85 -8.09 -2.82
N THR A 95 12.46 -7.24 -2.00
CA THR A 95 12.78 -7.57 -0.60
C THR A 95 12.34 -6.41 0.29
N VAL A 96 11.49 -6.67 1.26
CA VAL A 96 11.06 -5.67 2.24
C VAL A 96 11.62 -6.03 3.61
N TRP A 97 12.41 -5.14 4.16
CA TRP A 97 12.91 -5.23 5.53
C TRP A 97 12.01 -4.44 6.47
N PHE A 98 11.47 -5.13 7.46
CA PHE A 98 10.57 -4.58 8.46
C PHE A 98 11.31 -4.27 9.76
N TYR A 99 11.08 -3.07 10.27
CA TYR A 99 11.73 -2.54 11.47
C TYR A 99 10.73 -2.08 12.51
N SER A 100 11.10 -2.13 13.79
CA SER A 100 10.23 -1.70 14.89
C SER A 100 10.05 -0.17 14.98
N SER A 101 10.79 0.60 14.16
CA SER A 101 10.80 2.07 14.20
C SER A 101 11.42 2.66 12.92
N VAL A 102 11.07 3.90 12.61
CA VAL A 102 11.59 4.65 11.46
C VAL A 102 13.11 4.87 11.56
N ASP A 103 13.62 5.21 12.75
CA ASP A 103 15.06 5.41 12.96
C ASP A 103 15.88 4.18 12.55
N LYS A 104 15.42 2.98 12.94
CA LYS A 104 16.07 1.71 12.54
C LYS A 104 15.93 1.44 11.05
N ALA A 105 14.76 1.70 10.47
CA ALA A 105 14.55 1.55 9.04
C ALA A 105 15.47 2.46 8.20
N GLN A 106 15.89 3.62 8.73
CA GLN A 106 16.85 4.50 8.07
C GLN A 106 18.33 4.13 8.33
N GLY A 107 18.61 3.44 9.43
CA GLY A 107 19.97 3.22 9.97
C GLY A 107 20.87 2.28 9.17
N GLY A 108 20.34 1.56 8.18
CA GLY A 108 21.13 0.63 7.37
C GLY A 108 21.37 -0.75 8.01
N ASP A 109 21.01 -0.92 9.29
CA ASP A 109 21.15 -2.16 10.07
C ASP A 109 20.32 -3.32 9.50
N GLN A 110 20.57 -4.52 10.02
CA GLN A 110 19.70 -5.68 9.81
C GLN A 110 18.30 -5.39 10.37
N TYR A 111 17.27 -5.92 9.71
CA TYR A 111 15.89 -5.87 10.17
C TYR A 111 15.73 -6.48 11.57
N ASP A 112 14.78 -5.95 12.35
CA ASP A 112 14.51 -6.41 13.72
C ASP A 112 13.05 -6.85 13.96
N VAL A 113 12.22 -6.84 12.91
CA VAL A 113 10.87 -7.43 12.94
C VAL A 113 10.80 -8.64 12.02
N ALA A 114 10.98 -8.43 10.72
CA ALA A 114 10.95 -9.48 9.71
C ALA A 114 11.59 -9.02 8.39
N MET A 115 11.84 -9.98 7.52
CA MET A 115 12.14 -9.77 6.11
C MET A 115 11.13 -10.55 5.28
N VAL A 116 10.57 -9.91 4.26
CA VAL A 116 9.69 -10.57 3.29
C VAL A 116 10.33 -10.42 1.92
N GLU A 117 10.54 -11.53 1.22
CA GLU A 117 11.18 -11.51 -0.10
C GLU A 117 10.47 -12.41 -1.12
N GLU A 118 10.52 -12.01 -2.38
CA GLU A 118 10.17 -12.86 -3.52
C GLU A 118 11.44 -13.55 -4.03
N GLU A 119 11.50 -14.88 -3.86
CA GLU A 119 12.65 -15.69 -4.32
C GLU A 119 12.66 -15.91 -5.84
N SER A 120 11.51 -15.73 -6.50
CA SER A 120 11.34 -15.82 -7.95
C SER A 120 10.24 -14.88 -8.45
N ALA A 121 10.33 -14.47 -9.71
CA ALA A 121 9.33 -13.60 -10.33
C ALA A 121 7.93 -14.24 -10.33
N GLY A 122 6.97 -13.57 -9.69
CA GLY A 122 5.60 -14.07 -9.53
C GLY A 122 5.46 -15.27 -8.59
N GLY A 123 6.49 -15.58 -7.79
CA GLY A 123 6.41 -16.56 -6.70
C GLY A 123 5.73 -15.97 -5.47
N ASP A 124 5.33 -16.85 -4.54
CA ASP A 124 4.79 -16.41 -3.26
C ASP A 124 5.89 -15.75 -2.41
N PRO A 125 5.60 -14.63 -1.73
CA PRO A 125 6.57 -14.02 -0.82
C PRO A 125 6.86 -14.91 0.38
N VAL A 126 8.13 -14.98 0.78
CA VAL A 126 8.62 -15.75 1.92
C VAL A 126 8.88 -14.83 3.09
N VAL A 127 8.28 -15.13 4.25
CA VAL A 127 8.47 -14.36 5.49
C VAL A 127 9.54 -14.99 6.38
N THR A 128 10.52 -14.18 6.80
CA THR A 128 11.56 -14.55 7.76
C THR A 128 11.49 -13.62 8.97
N MET A 129 11.03 -14.12 10.12
CA MET A 129 10.99 -13.36 11.38
C MET A 129 12.42 -13.12 11.92
N ALA A 130 12.61 -12.02 12.65
CA ALA A 130 13.87 -11.68 13.32
C ALA A 130 14.14 -12.50 14.60
#